data_AF-A0A925CEQ3-F1
#
_entry.id   AF-A0A925CEQ3-F1
#
_cell.length_a   1.000
_cell.length_b   1.000
_cell.length_c   1.000
_cell.angle_alpha   90.00
_cell.angle_beta   90.00
_cell.angle_gamma   90.00
#
_symmetry.space_group_name_H-M   'P 1'
#
loop_
_entity.id
_entity.type
_entity.pdbx_description
1 polymer ?
#
loop_
_entity_poly.entity_id
_entity_poly.type
_entity_poly.pdbx_seq_one_letter_code
_entity_poly.pdbx_strand_id
1 'polypeptide(L)' 'MGGALNTNIDTTNAYAWLNKNAYKYGFVLSYPQGNAYYIYEPWHWRYVGKKLAKDLHNDQEHFYDLEQRKIDEYLANIFD' A
#
# COMPACT_ATOMS: atom_id res chain seq x y z
N MET A 1 -14.37 1.10 -20.84
CA MET A 1 -13.01 0.61 -21.20
C MET A 1 -12.43 -0.05 -19.97
N GLY A 2 -12.68 -1.36 -19.80
CA GLY A 2 -12.12 -2.14 -18.68
C GLY A 2 -10.81 -2.76 -19.14
N GLY A 3 -9.69 -2.16 -18.72
CA GLY A 3 -8.37 -2.75 -18.95
C GLY A 3 -8.31 -4.10 -18.25
N ALA A 4 -7.88 -5.14 -18.98
CA ALA A 4 -7.66 -6.45 -18.41
C ALA A 4 -6.67 -6.33 -17.23
N LEU A 5 -7.17 -6.49 -16.00
CA LEU A 5 -6.34 -6.52 -14.80
C LEU A 5 -5.53 -7.82 -14.87
N ASN A 6 -4.25 -7.70 -15.22
CA ASN A 6 -3.32 -8.82 -15.25
C ASN A 6 -3.14 -9.33 -13.81
N THR A 7 -3.87 -10.39 -13.46
CA THR A 7 -3.82 -11.05 -12.16
C THR A 7 -2.46 -11.69 -11.85
N ASN A 8 -1.55 -11.78 -12.82
CA ASN A 8 -0.22 -12.38 -12.67
C ASN A 8 0.87 -11.34 -12.38
N ILE A 9 0.53 -10.07 -12.11
CA ILE A 9 1.53 -9.04 -11.80
C ILE A 9 2.39 -9.45 -10.59
N ASP A 10 1.83 -10.21 -9.66
CA ASP A 10 2.50 -10.73 -8.46
C ASP A 10 3.70 -11.66 -8.75
N THR A 11 3.71 -12.30 -9.93
CA THR A 11 4.83 -13.12 -10.40
C THR A 11 5.95 -12.31 -11.06
N THR A 12 5.77 -11.00 -11.25
CA THR A 12 6.72 -10.16 -11.98
C THR A 12 7.82 -9.59 -11.07
N ASN A 13 8.99 -9.35 -11.65
CA ASN A 13 10.07 -8.62 -10.98
C ASN A 13 9.64 -7.21 -10.54
N ALA A 14 8.71 -6.58 -11.27
CA ALA A 14 8.17 -5.27 -10.92
C ALA A 14 7.38 -5.32 -9.59
N TYR A 15 6.54 -6.34 -9.39
CA TYR A 15 5.84 -6.52 -8.13
C TYR A 15 6.78 -6.83 -6.96
N ALA A 16 7.80 -7.67 -7.19
CA ALA A 16 8.82 -7.92 -6.18
C ALA A 16 9.58 -6.63 -5.81
N TRP A 17 9.84 -5.75 -6.78
CA TRP A 17 10.44 -4.44 -6.54
C TRP A 17 9.52 -3.52 -5.75
N LEU A 18 8.23 -3.47 -6.10
CA LEU A 18 7.23 -2.65 -5.42
C LEU A 18 7.10 -3.06 -3.95
N ASN A 19 6.98 -4.34 -3.64
CA ASN A 19 6.92 -4.82 -2.25
C ASN A 19 8.15 -4.41 -1.41
N LYS A 20 9.32 -4.30 -2.04
CA LYS A 20 10.57 -3.92 -1.35
C LYS A 20 10.82 -2.41 -1.28
N ASN A 21 10.18 -1.60 -2.13
CA ASN A 21 10.58 -0.21 -2.32
C ASN A 21 9.43 0.81 -2.32
N ALA A 22 8.18 0.39 -2.57
CA ALA A 22 7.04 1.31 -2.70
C ALA A 22 6.89 2.27 -1.51
N TYR A 23 7.15 1.78 -0.29
CA TYR A 23 7.08 2.59 0.93
C TYR A 23 8.02 3.80 0.91
N LYS A 24 9.19 3.68 0.25
CA LYS A 24 10.17 4.78 0.13
C LYS A 24 9.62 5.94 -0.68
N TYR A 25 8.61 5.67 -1.50
CA TYR A 25 7.95 6.64 -2.37
C TYR A 25 6.54 7.00 -1.89
N GLY A 26 6.13 6.55 -0.70
CA GLY A 26 4.82 6.85 -0.12
C GLY A 26 3.70 5.93 -0.57
N PHE A 27 4.01 4.79 -1.18
CA PHE A 27 3.01 3.82 -1.64
C PHE A 27 2.97 2.57 -0.76
N VAL A 28 1.76 2.04 -0.56
CA VAL A 28 1.51 0.77 0.13
C VAL A 28 0.56 -0.10 -0.71
N LEU A 29 0.68 -1.42 -0.59
CA LEU A 29 -0.25 -2.35 -1.24
C LEU A 29 -1.58 -2.32 -0.47
N SER A 30 -2.67 -2.02 -1.15
CA SER A 30 -3.97 -1.85 -0.50
C SER A 30 -4.52 -3.18 0.02
N TYR A 31 -4.47 -4.22 -0.81
CA TYR A 31 -5.09 -5.51 -0.51
C TYR A 31 -4.06 -6.63 -0.66
N PRO A 32 -3.24 -6.88 0.36
CA PRO A 32 -2.29 -8.00 0.36
C PRO A 32 -3.02 -9.35 0.41
N GLN A 33 -2.31 -10.40 0.03
CA GLN A 33 -2.86 -11.76 0.09
C GLN A 33 -3.18 -12.14 1.54
N GLY A 34 -4.39 -12.66 1.79
CA GLY A 34 -4.82 -13.05 3.13
C GLY A 34 -5.40 -11.92 3.98
N ASN A 35 -5.65 -10.73 3.41
CA ASN A 35 -6.38 -9.69 4.12
C ASN A 35 -7.85 -10.12 4.37
N ALA A 36 -8.44 -9.65 5.48
CA ALA A 36 -9.81 -10.00 5.87
C ALA A 36 -10.89 -9.09 5.27
N TYR A 37 -10.49 -8.02 4.58
CA TYR A 37 -11.36 -6.90 4.21
C TYR A 37 -11.84 -6.99 2.77
N TYR A 38 -11.01 -7.48 1.85
CA TYR A 38 -11.27 -7.47 0.41
C TYR A 38 -10.48 -8.53 -0.37
N ILE A 39 -10.86 -8.71 -1.64
CA ILE A 39 -10.17 -9.62 -2.56
C ILE A 39 -8.73 -9.13 -2.76
N TYR A 40 -7.79 -10.07 -2.89
CA TYR A 40 -6.39 -9.78 -3.19
C TYR A 40 -6.25 -9.04 -4.52
N GLU A 41 -5.62 -7.87 -4.51
CA GLU A 41 -5.41 -7.03 -5.70
C GLU A 41 -3.93 -6.62 -5.79
N PRO A 42 -3.07 -7.46 -6.40
CA PRO A 42 -1.63 -7.19 -6.48
C PRO A 42 -1.26 -5.96 -7.31
N TRP A 43 -2.21 -5.42 -8.09
CA TRP A 43 -2.05 -4.20 -8.88
C TRP A 43 -2.43 -2.92 -8.11
N HIS A 44 -3.11 -3.02 -6.96
CA HIS A 44 -3.69 -1.84 -6.32
C HIS A 44 -2.78 -1.25 -5.23
N TRP A 45 -2.05 -0.19 -5.61
CA TRP A 45 -1.13 0.53 -4.73
C TRP A 45 -1.68 1.90 -4.39
N ARG A 46 -1.76 2.22 -3.09
CA ARG A 46 -2.30 3.48 -2.60
C ARG A 46 -1.18 4.40 -2.13
N TYR A 47 -1.25 5.66 -2.55
CA TYR A 47 -0.40 6.71 -2.00
C TYR A 47 -0.94 7.15 -0.64
N VAL A 48 -0.08 7.13 0.37
CA VAL A 48 -0.41 7.50 1.77
C VAL A 48 0.57 8.53 2.35
N GLY A 49 1.52 9.01 1.54
CA GLY A 49 2.62 9.88 1.99
C GLY A 49 3.84 9.09 2.45
N LYS A 50 5.04 9.65 2.24
CA LYS A 50 6.31 8.97 2.53
C LYS A 50 6.48 8.61 4.00
N LYS A 51 6.06 9.51 4.91
CA LYS A 51 6.17 9.27 6.35
C LYS A 51 5.31 8.08 6.77
N LEU A 52 4.01 8.13 6.46
CA LEU A 52 3.08 7.07 6.83
C LEU A 52 3.45 5.73 6.18
N ALA A 53 3.82 5.72 4.90
CA ALA A 53 4.22 4.48 4.23
C ALA A 53 5.48 3.85 4.87
N LYS A 54 6.45 4.68 5.28
CA LYS A 54 7.65 4.23 5.97
C LYS A 54 7.34 3.67 7.35
N ASP A 55 6.49 4.34 8.11
CA ASP A 55 6.11 3.91 9.45
C ASP A 55 5.33 2.58 9.39
N LEU A 56 4.35 2.46 8.48
CA LEU A 56 3.65 1.20 8.20
C LEU A 56 4.61 0.06 7.82
N HIS A 57 5.62 0.33 6.98
CA HIS A 57 6.60 -0.68 6.59
C HIS A 57 7.46 -1.14 7.77
N ASN A 58 7.91 -0.22 8.62
CA ASN A 58 8.76 -0.52 9.77
C ASN A 58 7.99 -1.31 10.84
N ASP A 59 6.74 -0.93 11.09
CA ASP A 59 5.90 -1.51 12.13
C ASP A 59 5.19 -2.79 11.66
N GLN A 60 5.36 -3.16 10.38
CA GLN A 60 4.67 -4.27 9.72
C GLN A 60 3.13 -4.18 9.84
N GLU A 61 2.61 -2.95 9.88
CA GLU A 61 1.18 -2.64 9.96
C GLU A 61 0.59 -2.44 8.56
N HIS A 62 -0.71 -2.71 8.39
CA HIS A 62 -1.44 -2.35 7.18
C HIS A 62 -2.24 -1.07 7.37
N PHE A 63 -2.36 -0.25 6.31
CA PHE A 63 -3.08 1.02 6.36
C PHE A 63 -4.52 0.87 6.89
N TYR A 64 -5.18 -0.24 6.57
CA TYR A 64 -6.57 -0.50 6.96
C TYR A 64 -6.74 -0.96 8.41
N ASP A 65 -5.65 -1.36 9.07
CA ASP A 65 -5.65 -1.74 10.48
C ASP A 65 -5.50 -0.51 11.40
N LEU A 66 -5.15 0.65 10.82
CA LEU A 66 -5.00 1.89 11.57
C LEU A 66 -6.35 2.51 11.93
N GLU A 67 -6.44 3.03 13.15
CA GLU A 67 -7.56 3.91 13.51
C GLU A 67 -7.52 5.22 12.70
N GLN A 68 -8.71 5.74 12.33
CA GLN A 68 -8.84 6.99 11.59
C GLN A 68 -8.09 8.16 12.26
N ARG A 69 -8.13 8.25 13.60
CA ARG A 69 -7.41 9.29 14.34
C ARG A 69 -5.90 9.24 14.12
N LYS A 70 -5.32 8.03 14.05
CA LYS A 70 -3.89 7.84 13.77
C LYS A 70 -3.59 8.26 12.34
N ILE A 71 -4.47 8.00 11.38
CA ILE A 71 -4.31 8.44 9.98
C ILE A 71 -4.34 9.97 9.87
N ASP A 72 -5.22 10.65 10.60
CA ASP A 72 -5.40 12.10 10.55
C ASP A 72 -4.11 12.86 10.95
N GLU A 73 -3.30 12.30 11.85
CA GLU A 73 -1.99 12.86 12.24
C GLU A 73 -1.01 12.95 11.05
N TYR A 74 -1.14 12.06 10.07
CA TYR A 74 -0.31 12.05 8.87
C TYR A 74 -0.90 12.90 7.74
N LEU A 75 -2.24 13.03 7.68
CA LEU A 75 -2.91 13.81 6.64
C LEU A 75 -2.51 15.28 6.67
N ALA A 76 -2.22 15.83 7.85
CA ALA A 76 -1.76 17.20 8.00
C ALA A 76 -0.46 17.50 7.23
N ASN A 77 0.40 16.49 7.01
CA ASN A 77 1.73 16.65 6.41
C ASN A 77 1.94 15.70 5.21
N ILE A 78 0.86 15.26 4.54
CA ILE A 78 0.94 14.22 3.50
C ILE A 78 1.62 14.71 2.20
N PHE A 79 1.64 16.03 1.99
CA PHE A 79 2.19 16.70 0.80
C PHE A 79 3.41 17.58 1.08
N ASP A 80 3.82 17.69 2.35
CA ASP A 80 5.05 18.40 2.73
C ASP A 80 6.30 17.53 2.46
#